data_AF-A0A3N5Z4T5-F1
#
_entry.id   AF-A0A3N5Z4T5-F1
#
_cell.length_a   1.000
_cell.length_b   1.000
_cell.length_c   1.000
_cell.angle_alpha   90.00
_cell.angle_beta   90.00
_cell.angle_gamma   90.00
#
_symmetry.space_group_name_H-M   'P 1'
#
loop_
_entity.id
_entity.type
_entity.pdbx_description
1 polymer ?
#
loop_
_entity_poly.entity_id
_entity_poly.type
_entity_poly.pdbx_seq_one_letter_code
_entity_poly.pdbx_strand_id
1 'polypeptide(L)'
;MLNEQLKGYRKKVESAINRALTDSPEINAAIQKIRDEGYDVFLIVEATIGFNRKEEDGVSKSESIGLDLTTQDEKFLRMLKISPE
;
A
#
# COMPACT_ATOMS: atom_id res chain seq x y z
N MET A 1 -15.01 16.30 0.82
CA MET A 1 -13.71 16.84 0.35
C MET A 1 -12.56 15.84 0.46
N LEU A 2 -12.25 15.26 1.63
CA LEU A 2 -11.13 14.31 1.79
C LEU A 2 -11.24 13.04 0.90
N ASN A 3 -12.45 12.50 0.78
CA ASN A 3 -12.73 11.33 -0.07
C ASN A 3 -12.52 11.64 -1.57
N GLU A 4 -12.71 12.90 -1.97
CA GLU A 4 -12.54 13.34 -3.36
C GLU A 4 -11.07 13.49 -3.75
N GLN A 5 -10.25 13.98 -2.81
CA GLN A 5 -8.79 14.00 -2.96
C GLN A 5 -8.21 12.59 -3.01
N LEU A 6 -8.68 11.68 -2.14
CA LEU A 6 -8.24 10.28 -2.14
C LEU A 6 -8.61 9.56 -3.44
N LYS A 7 -9.81 9.78 -3.97
CA LYS A 7 -10.21 9.33 -5.32
C LYS A 7 -9.29 9.88 -6.40
N GLY A 8 -8.87 11.14 -6.28
CA GLY A 8 -7.90 11.75 -7.18
C GLY A 8 -6.54 11.05 -7.17
N TYR A 9 -5.99 10.74 -6.00
CA TYR A 9 -4.74 9.99 -5.88
C TYR A 9 -4.85 8.57 -6.45
N ARG A 10 -5.93 7.86 -6.12
CA ARG A 10 -6.21 6.53 -6.70
C ARG A 10 -6.21 6.58 -8.23
N LYS A 11 -6.97 7.51 -8.82
CA LYS A 11 -7.07 7.64 -10.28
C LYS A 11 -5.73 7.97 -10.93
N LYS A 12 -4.90 8.80 -10.28
CA LYS A 12 -3.54 9.10 -10.76
C LYS A 12 -2.66 7.85 -10.76
N VAL A 13 -2.71 7.05 -9.70
CA VAL A 13 -1.96 5.79 -9.63
C VAL A 13 -2.45 4.80 -10.68
N GLU A 14 -3.76 4.63 -10.83
CA GLU A 14 -4.36 3.78 -11.89
C GLU A 14 -3.88 4.22 -13.28
N SER A 15 -3.91 5.53 -13.57
CA SER A 15 -3.46 6.07 -14.86
C SER A 15 -1.96 5.87 -15.08
N ALA A 16 -1.13 6.04 -14.05
CA ALA A 16 0.30 5.85 -14.13
C ALA A 16 0.68 4.38 -14.38
N ILE A 17 0.01 3.44 -13.69
CA ILE A 17 0.23 2.00 -13.88
C ILE A 17 -0.20 1.59 -15.29
N ASN A 18 -1.39 2.00 -15.73
CA ASN A 18 -1.86 1.67 -17.08
C ASN A 18 -0.88 2.18 -18.15
N ARG A 19 -0.41 3.43 -18.02
CA ARG A 19 0.60 3.99 -18.90
C ARG A 19 1.91 3.22 -18.85
N ALA A 20 2.42 2.89 -17.66
CA ALA A 20 3.65 2.13 -17.50
C ALA A 20 3.57 0.74 -18.14
N LEU A 21 2.40 0.09 -18.10
CA LEU A 21 2.18 -1.21 -18.74
C LEU A 21 2.04 -1.09 -20.26
N THR A 22 1.26 -0.12 -20.75
CA THR A 22 1.00 0.07 -22.18
C THR A 22 2.21 0.61 -22.93
N ASP A 23 2.94 1.55 -22.34
CA ASP A 23 4.09 2.20 -22.98
C ASP A 23 5.39 1.39 -22.79
N SER A 24 5.39 0.32 -21.97
CA SER A 24 6.60 -0.48 -21.72
C SER A 24 6.99 -1.30 -22.95
N PRO A 25 8.18 -1.03 -23.56
CA PRO A 25 8.66 -1.82 -24.68
C PRO A 25 8.97 -3.27 -24.28
N GLU A 26 9.41 -3.49 -23.04
CA GLU A 26 9.75 -4.82 -22.52
C GLU A 26 8.51 -5.71 -22.40
N ILE A 27 7.42 -5.18 -21.84
CA ILE A 27 6.15 -5.90 -21.69
C ILE A 27 5.56 -6.20 -23.08
N ASN A 28 5.54 -5.20 -23.96
CA ASN A 28 5.05 -5.38 -25.32
C ASN A 28 5.86 -6.42 -26.10
N ALA A 29 7.19 -6.41 -26.00
CA ALA A 29 8.04 -7.40 -26.66
C ALA A 29 7.80 -8.82 -26.13
N ALA A 30 7.58 -8.99 -24.83
CA ALA A 30 7.24 -10.27 -24.24
C ALA A 30 5.87 -10.78 -24.74
N ILE A 31 4.85 -9.92 -24.79
CA ILE A 31 3.52 -10.26 -25.30
C ILE A 31 3.59 -10.64 -26.79
N GLN A 32 4.35 -9.90 -27.60
CA GLN A 32 4.51 -10.20 -29.02
C GLN A 32 5.16 -11.57 -29.26
N LYS A 33 6.22 -11.91 -28.52
CA LYS A 33 6.83 -13.25 -28.63
C LYS A 33 5.83 -14.37 -28.35
N ILE A 34 4.99 -14.21 -27.33
CA ILE A 34 3.95 -15.20 -27.02
C ILE A 34 2.91 -15.29 -28.14
N ARG A 35 2.54 -14.15 -28.74
CA ARG A 35 1.64 -14.12 -29.92
C ARG A 35 2.27 -14.77 -31.16
N ASP A 36 3.56 -14.56 -31.39
CA ASP A 36 4.30 -15.14 -32.51
C ASP A 36 4.40 -16.68 -32.42
N GLU A 37 4.34 -17.24 -31.21
CA GLU A 37 4.23 -18.69 -30.97
C GLU A 37 2.81 -19.24 -31.24
N GLY A 38 1.84 -18.38 -31.60
CA GLY A 38 0.48 -18.75 -31.98
C GLY A 38 -0.55 -18.67 -30.85
N TYR A 39 -0.21 -18.07 -29.70
CA TYR A 39 -1.13 -17.90 -28.58
C TYR A 39 -1.87 -16.55 -28.65
N ASP A 40 -3.12 -16.50 -28.20
CA ASP A 40 -3.82 -15.24 -27.96
C ASP A 40 -3.63 -14.78 -26.51
N VAL A 41 -3.20 -13.53 -26.33
CA VAL A 41 -2.73 -13.00 -25.04
C VAL A 41 -3.62 -11.84 -24.59
N PHE A 42 -4.24 -12.00 -23.43
CA PHE A 42 -4.92 -10.93 -22.70
C PHE A 42 -4.22 -10.69 -21.36
N LEU A 43 -4.01 -9.43 -21.01
CA LEU A 43 -3.37 -9.04 -19.75
C LEU A 43 -4.40 -8.36 -18.84
N ILE A 44 -4.55 -8.87 -17.62
CA ILE A 44 -5.37 -8.27 -16.56
C ILE A 44 -4.45 -8.01 -15.38
N VAL A 45 -4.50 -6.79 -14.84
CA VAL A 45 -3.68 -6.40 -13.68
C VAL A 45 -4.59 -5.97 -12.54
N GLU A 46 -4.56 -6.72 -11.46
CA GLU A 46 -5.20 -6.36 -10.19
C GLU A 46 -4.15 -5.82 -9.24
N ALA A 47 -4.26 -4.55 -8.86
CA ALA A 47 -3.40 -3.91 -7.87
C ALA A 47 -4.25 -3.35 -6.73
N THR A 48 -3.94 -3.74 -5.49
CA THR A 48 -4.59 -3.19 -4.30
C THR A 48 -3.72 -2.08 -3.71
N ILE A 49 -4.28 -0.88 -3.56
CA ILE A 49 -3.55 0.31 -3.07
C ILE A 49 -4.06 0.68 -1.69
N GLY A 50 -3.20 0.52 -0.68
CA GLY A 50 -3.45 0.99 0.69
C GLY A 50 -2.96 2.43 0.87
N PHE A 51 -3.74 3.26 1.54
CA PHE A 51 -3.35 4.61 1.92
C PHE A 51 -3.37 4.73 3.44
N ASN A 52 -2.29 5.24 4.03
CA ASN A 52 -2.28 5.66 5.42
C ASN A 52 -2.01 7.17 5.45
N ARG A 53 -2.86 7.95 6.13
CA ARG A 53 -2.65 9.38 6.28
C ARG A 53 -1.67 9.57 7.43
N LYS A 54 -0.46 10.08 7.14
CA LYS A 54 0.38 10.62 8.20
C LYS A 54 -0.31 11.87 8.71
N GLU A 55 -0.82 11.82 9.93
CA GLU A 55 -1.17 13.04 10.64
C GLU A 55 0.16 13.79 10.83
N GLU A 56 0.21 15.05 10.39
CA GLU A 56 1.31 15.94 10.72
C GLU A 56 1.18 16.26 12.22
N ASP A 57 1.61 15.32 13.06
CA ASP A 57 1.99 15.70 14.41
C ASP A 57 3.26 16.54 14.27
N GLY A 58 3.09 17.83 14.50
CA GLY A 58 4.20 18.75 14.68
C GLY A 58 5.15 18.14 15.69
N VAL A 59 6.32 17.73 15.21
CA VAL A 59 7.39 17.17 16.04
C VAL A 59 7.96 18.32 16.88
N SER A 60 7.26 18.63 17.97
CA SER A 60 7.81 19.20 19.18
C SER A 60 7.79 18.10 20.23
N LYS A 61 9.00 17.65 20.58
CA LYS A 61 9.36 16.86 21.74
C LYS A 61 9.00 15.37 21.72
N SER A 62 10.03 14.60 22.03
CA SER A 62 10.02 13.33 22.73
C SER A 62 8.80 13.18 23.63
N GLU A 63 7.79 12.45 23.18
CA GLU A 63 6.75 11.90 24.03
C GLU A 63 6.77 10.39 23.82
N SER A 64 7.05 9.69 24.91
CA SER A 64 6.75 8.28 25.10
C SER A 64 5.41 7.96 24.46
N ILE A 65 5.40 6.99 23.54
CA ILE A 65 4.16 6.41 22.99
C ILE A 65 3.38 5.91 24.21
N GLY A 66 2.40 6.68 24.67
CA GLY A 66 1.49 6.27 25.73
C GLY A 66 0.64 5.14 25.17
N LEU A 67 1.09 3.90 25.38
CA LEU A 67 0.27 2.74 25.14
C LEU A 67 -0.85 2.79 26.19
N ASP A 68 -2.08 3.12 25.77
CA ASP A 68 -3.28 2.90 26.57
C ASP A 68 -3.49 1.39 26.71
N LEU A 69 -2.70 0.76 27.56
CA LEU A 69 -2.79 -0.66 27.88
C LEU A 69 -4.06 -0.87 28.69
N THR A 70 -4.93 -1.76 28.21
CA THR A 70 -6.06 -2.20 29.02
C THR A 70 -5.55 -3.11 30.14
N THR A 71 -6.33 -3.28 31.21
CA THR A 71 -5.99 -4.21 32.30
C THR A 71 -5.78 -5.65 31.81
N GLN A 72 -6.33 -6.01 30.65
CA GLN A 72 -6.11 -7.30 30.01
C GLN A 72 -4.73 -7.38 29.33
N ASP A 73 -4.29 -6.30 28.69
CA ASP A 73 -2.98 -6.22 28.03
C ASP A 73 -1.84 -6.32 29.04
N GLU A 74 -1.97 -5.67 30.20
CA GLU A 74 -0.99 -5.80 31.29
C GLU A 74 -0.83 -7.24 31.79
N LYS A 75 -1.95 -7.96 31.94
CA LYS A 75 -1.92 -9.37 32.37
C LYS A 75 -1.26 -10.26 31.32
N PHE A 76 -1.53 -9.99 30.04
CA PHE A 76 -0.95 -10.71 28.93
C PHE A 76 0.57 -10.49 28.82
N LEU A 77 1.03 -9.23 28.92
CA LEU A 77 2.47 -8.90 28.88
C LEU A 77 3.23 -9.53 30.05
N ARG A 78 2.66 -9.51 31.26
CA ARG A 78 3.23 -10.21 32.43
C ARG A 78 3.33 -11.71 32.21
N MET A 79 2.35 -12.33 31.56
CA MET A 79 2.37 -13.76 31.24
C MET A 79 3.49 -14.12 30.25
N LEU A 80 3.82 -13.19 29.34
CA LEU A 80 4.95 -13.30 28.41
C LEU A 80 6.29 -12.86 29.02
N LYS A 81 6.35 -12.49 30.31
CA LYS A 81 7.52 -11.90 30.99
C LYS A 81 8.05 -10.63 30.33
N ILE A 82 7.19 -9.89 29.65
CA ILE A 82 7.51 -8.57 29.10
C ILE A 82 7.00 -7.56 30.12
N SER A 83 7.90 -6.77 30.70
CA SER A 83 7.52 -5.67 31.57
C SER A 83 7.20 -4.45 30.70
N PRO A 84 5.98 -3.87 30.78
CA PRO A 84 5.76 -2.54 30.26
C PRO A 84 6.46 -1.55 31.19
N GLU A 85 7.49 -0.86 30.69
CA GLU A 85 7.96 0.41 31.25
C GLU A 85 7.29 1.56 30.51
#